data_AF-A0A4R6QCZ0-F1
#
_entry.id   AF-A0A4R6QCZ0-F1
#
_cell.length_a   1.000
_cell.length_b   1.000
_cell.length_c   1.000
_cell.angle_alpha   90.00
_cell.angle_beta   90.00
_cell.angle_gamma   90.00
#
_symmetry.space_group_name_H-M   'P 1'
#
loop_
_entity.id
_entity.type
_entity.pdbx_description
1 polymer ?
#
loop_
_entity_poly.entity_id
_entity_poly.type
_entity_poly.pdbx_seq_one_letter_code
_entity_poly.pdbx_strand_id
1 'polypeptide(L)'
;MEKVLEVYNNIKDRLSNPFVFSFICSWLVYNWRIPVALIRYDKSQFSGCGCHTIFDFISFELAKTNSFLFPLFFAFVYSLGIPYVKNFFRIVSACAQKWGESEEIKALDGGKIGINKYLKLREEYKEAIKKLEDVDKEEKKYLTEKGKLLTDFNGVREELNQKIKENGDLRDSLARTFDSSILNGNWLYNSSGKLNQKIKINNSSYSVLDNNGFPTIVYEMKHFFIKSDYIFFVLFEEEPTFRDNPMSIIHNLRRNNDDSLVGMLNGEEISLRRVSEVNFK
;
A
#
# COMPACT_ATOMS: atom_id res chain seq x y z
N MET A 1 21.82 -18.67 40.08
CA MET A 1 22.11 -17.22 40.06
C MET A 1 21.02 -16.42 39.37
N GLU A 2 20.49 -16.88 38.23
CA GLU A 2 19.42 -16.20 37.46
C GLU A 2 18.18 -15.86 38.31
N LYS A 3 17.68 -16.81 39.11
CA LYS A 3 16.52 -16.56 40.01
C LYS A 3 16.75 -15.45 41.05
N VAL A 4 18.00 -15.26 41.50
CA VAL A 4 18.34 -14.19 42.46
C VAL A 4 18.36 -12.83 41.76
N LEU A 5 18.85 -12.79 40.52
CA LEU A 5 18.82 -11.59 39.68
C LEU A 5 17.39 -11.18 39.34
N GLU A 6 16.51 -12.14 39.02
CA GLU A 6 15.09 -11.86 38.79
C GLU A 6 14.40 -11.27 40.03
N VAL A 7 14.66 -11.83 41.22
CA VAL A 7 14.14 -11.28 42.49
C VAL A 7 14.69 -9.87 42.75
N TYR A 8 15.99 -9.65 42.53
CA TYR A 8 16.60 -8.33 42.68
C TYR A 8 15.99 -7.29 41.72
N ASN A 9 15.80 -7.65 40.45
CA ASN A 9 15.20 -6.76 39.46
C ASN A 9 13.75 -6.43 39.82
N ASN A 10 12.96 -7.41 40.26
CA ASN A 10 11.60 -7.17 40.73
C ASN A 10 11.54 -6.24 41.95
N ILE A 11 12.51 -6.33 42.88
CA ILE A 11 12.61 -5.41 44.02
C ILE A 11 13.03 -4.02 43.54
N LYS A 12 14.01 -3.93 42.65
CA LYS A 12 14.50 -2.68 42.08
C LYS A 12 13.39 -1.93 41.34
N ASP A 13 12.58 -2.62 40.54
CA ASP A 13 11.49 -2.00 39.80
C ASP A 13 10.41 -1.45 40.73
N ARG A 14 10.12 -2.16 41.82
CA ARG A 14 9.19 -1.68 42.86
C ARG A 14 9.75 -0.51 43.66
N LEU A 15 11.04 -0.52 43.98
CA LEU A 15 11.74 0.58 44.64
C LEU A 15 11.95 1.79 43.71
N SER A 16 11.92 1.60 42.40
CA SER A 16 11.99 2.69 41.42
C SER A 16 10.68 3.50 41.38
N ASN A 17 9.59 2.96 41.94
CA ASN A 17 8.36 3.73 42.12
C ASN A 17 8.57 4.81 43.20
N PRO A 18 8.46 6.11 42.85
CA PRO A 18 8.69 7.21 43.80
C PRO A 18 7.84 7.12 45.05
N PHE A 19 6.60 6.61 44.94
CA PHE A 19 5.71 6.46 46.07
C PHE A 19 6.19 5.38 47.04
N VAL A 20 6.55 4.20 46.53
CA VAL A 20 7.02 3.06 47.34
C VAL A 20 8.33 3.42 48.04
N PHE A 21 9.26 4.05 47.33
CA PHE A 21 10.52 4.50 47.91
C PHE A 21 10.30 5.55 49.02
N SER A 22 9.47 6.55 48.74
CA SER A 22 9.16 7.61 49.71
C SER A 22 8.42 7.07 50.92
N PHE A 23 7.56 6.07 50.73
CA PHE A 23 6.91 5.35 51.82
C PHE A 23 7.90 4.60 52.70
N ILE A 24 8.83 3.84 52.12
CA ILE A 24 9.86 3.13 52.88
C ILE A 24 10.74 4.12 53.65
N CYS A 25 11.21 5.19 53.01
CA CYS A 25 11.99 6.23 53.67
C CYS A 25 11.20 6.90 54.81
N SER A 26 9.95 7.30 54.56
CA SER A 26 9.11 7.92 55.57
C SER A 26 8.78 6.96 56.71
N TRP A 27 8.60 5.67 56.42
CA TRP A 27 8.31 4.66 57.42
C TRP A 27 9.53 4.38 58.30
N LEU A 28 10.72 4.30 57.69
CA LEU A 28 11.99 4.14 58.41
C LEU A 28 12.30 5.33 59.32
N VAL A 29 12.04 6.56 58.85
CA VAL A 29 12.24 7.77 59.66
C VAL A 29 11.23 7.86 60.79
N TYR A 30 9.95 7.59 60.51
CA TYR A 30 8.88 7.69 61.51
C TYR A 30 9.00 6.58 62.58
N ASN A 31 9.22 5.34 62.14
CA ASN A 31 9.38 4.18 63.01
C ASN A 31 10.85 3.88 63.33
N TRP A 32 11.71 4.90 63.40
CA TRP A 32 13.18 4.76 63.51
C TRP A 32 13.65 3.84 64.66
N ARG A 33 12.85 3.73 65.74
CA ARG A 33 13.13 2.83 66.87
C ARG A 33 13.18 1.37 66.45
N ILE A 34 12.35 0.96 65.49
CA ILE A 34 12.28 -0.43 65.00
C ILE A 34 13.55 -0.79 64.22
N PRO A 35 14.00 -0.05 63.18
CA PRO A 35 15.28 -0.29 62.51
C PRO A 35 16.48 -0.22 63.46
N VAL A 36 16.49 0.74 64.40
CA VAL A 36 17.59 0.85 65.38
C VAL A 36 17.62 -0.38 66.30
N ALA A 37 16.47 -0.84 66.78
CA ALA A 37 16.36 -2.06 67.59
C ALA A 37 16.75 -3.33 66.81
N LEU A 38 16.47 -3.38 65.51
CA LEU A 38 16.88 -4.49 64.63
C LEU A 38 18.39 -4.50 64.36
N ILE A 39 19.00 -3.33 64.14
CA ILE A 39 20.45 -3.23 63.85
C ILE A 39 21.28 -3.39 65.11
N ARG A 40 20.82 -2.84 66.25
CA ARG A 40 21.56 -2.80 67.51
C ARG A 40 20.81 -3.55 68.61
N TYR A 41 20.64 -4.85 68.40
CA TYR A 41 19.95 -5.72 69.34
C TYR A 41 20.76 -5.93 70.63
N ASP A 42 20.30 -5.37 71.75
CA ASP A 42 20.85 -5.62 73.08
C ASP A 42 19.75 -6.15 74.00
N LYS A 43 19.84 -7.43 74.38
CA LYS A 43 18.85 -8.12 75.23
C LYS A 43 18.60 -7.39 76.56
N SER A 44 19.60 -6.66 77.07
CA SER A 44 19.47 -5.94 78.34
C SER A 44 18.52 -4.74 78.24
N GLN A 45 18.41 -4.12 77.06
CA GLN A 45 17.60 -2.91 76.85
C GLN A 45 16.09 -3.22 76.73
N PHE A 46 15.73 -4.40 76.23
CA PHE A 46 14.32 -4.80 76.07
C PHE A 46 13.67 -5.19 77.41
N SER A 47 14.43 -5.78 78.32
CA SER A 47 13.96 -6.12 79.67
C SER A 47 13.49 -4.88 80.46
N GLY A 48 14.10 -3.71 80.21
CA GLY A 48 13.68 -2.44 80.81
C GLY A 48 12.34 -1.90 80.28
N CYS A 49 11.89 -2.37 79.11
CA CYS A 49 10.62 -1.97 78.49
C CYS A 49 9.48 -2.98 78.75
N GLY A 50 9.72 -4.01 79.57
CA GLY A 50 8.73 -5.07 79.83
C GLY A 50 8.45 -5.99 78.65
N CYS A 51 9.32 -5.98 77.62
CA CYS A 51 9.21 -6.84 76.44
C CYS A 51 10.17 -8.03 76.59
N HIS A 52 9.68 -9.26 76.43
CA HIS A 52 10.51 -10.47 76.57
C HIS A 52 11.23 -10.85 75.29
N THR A 53 10.69 -10.45 74.14
CA THR A 53 11.28 -10.70 72.82
C THR A 53 11.33 -9.44 71.96
N ILE A 54 12.20 -9.44 70.94
CA ILE A 54 12.24 -8.37 69.93
C ILE A 54 10.90 -8.22 69.20
N PHE A 55 10.18 -9.32 69.02
CA PHE A 55 8.87 -9.34 68.37
C PHE A 55 7.81 -8.65 69.22
N ASP A 56 7.87 -8.81 70.55
CA ASP A 56 6.99 -8.09 71.48
C ASP A 56 7.25 -6.58 71.42
N PHE A 57 8.52 -6.17 71.34
CA PHE A 57 8.89 -4.76 71.21
C PHE A 57 8.40 -4.15 69.90
N ILE A 58 8.59 -4.85 68.77
CA ILE A 58 8.10 -4.40 67.46
C ILE A 58 6.58 -4.30 67.47
N SER A 59 5.89 -5.31 68.02
CA SER A 59 4.42 -5.32 68.10
C SER A 59 3.90 -4.19 68.99
N PHE A 60 4.59 -3.91 70.10
CA PHE A 60 4.27 -2.82 71.00
C PHE A 60 4.43 -1.44 70.34
N GLU A 61 5.56 -1.17 69.68
CA GLU A 61 5.79 0.10 68.97
C GLU A 61 4.86 0.27 67.76
N LEU A 62 4.53 -0.81 67.05
CA LEU A 62 3.52 -0.79 65.98
C LEU A 62 2.10 -0.56 66.51
N ALA A 63 1.77 -1.03 67.72
CA ALA A 63 0.45 -0.85 68.32
C ALA A 63 0.25 0.55 68.92
N LYS A 64 1.33 1.18 69.39
CA LYS A 64 1.28 2.49 70.07
C LYS A 64 1.04 3.67 69.13
N THR A 65 1.33 3.49 67.84
CA THR A 65 1.35 4.56 66.86
C THR A 65 0.58 4.14 65.63
N ASN A 66 -0.07 5.07 64.93
CA ASN A 66 -0.59 4.85 63.57
C ASN A 66 0.60 4.71 62.58
N SER A 67 1.46 3.73 62.83
CA SER A 67 2.79 3.50 62.25
C SER A 67 2.76 3.31 60.74
N PHE A 68 1.59 3.03 60.17
CA PHE A 68 1.38 2.88 58.74
C PHE A 68 0.75 4.13 58.11
N LEU A 69 -0.25 4.73 58.76
CA LEU A 69 -1.04 5.81 58.15
C LEU A 69 -0.24 7.11 58.00
N PHE A 70 0.57 7.47 59.00
CA PHE A 70 1.41 8.67 58.93
C PHE A 70 2.47 8.59 57.82
N PRO A 71 3.29 7.52 57.75
CA PRO A 71 4.23 7.36 56.63
C PRO A 71 3.55 7.30 55.26
N LEU A 72 2.36 6.71 55.17
CA LEU A 72 1.59 6.66 53.93
C LEU A 72 1.16 8.06 53.49
N PHE A 73 0.68 8.88 54.42
CA PHE A 73 0.30 10.26 54.14
C PHE A 73 1.50 11.11 53.71
N PHE A 74 2.63 11.03 54.41
CA PHE A 74 3.84 11.75 54.03
C PHE A 74 4.40 11.30 52.69
N ALA A 75 4.36 9.99 52.39
CA ALA A 75 4.75 9.47 51.08
C ALA A 75 3.85 10.00 49.96
N PHE A 76 2.54 10.11 50.21
CA PHE A 76 1.59 10.68 49.27
C PHE A 76 1.86 12.17 49.02
N VAL A 77 1.99 12.96 50.09
CA VAL A 77 2.30 14.39 50.01
C VAL A 77 3.63 14.63 49.31
N TYR A 78 4.65 13.83 49.62
CA TYR A 78 5.97 13.97 49.01
C TYR A 78 5.97 13.55 47.53
N SER A 79 5.32 12.43 47.18
CA SER A 79 5.19 11.96 45.80
C SER A 79 4.46 12.97 44.91
N LEU A 80 3.38 13.59 45.42
CA LEU A 80 2.67 14.64 44.71
C LEU A 80 3.38 16.00 44.76
N GLY A 81 4.13 16.29 45.83
CA GLY A 81 4.80 17.57 46.06
C GLY A 81 6.09 17.74 45.24
N ILE A 82 6.86 16.68 45.03
CA ILE A 82 8.15 16.72 44.30
C ILE A 82 8.03 17.40 42.92
N PRO A 83 7.06 17.06 42.05
CA PRO A 83 6.90 17.72 40.75
C PRO A 83 6.79 19.24 40.87
N TYR A 84 6.04 19.74 41.84
CA TYR A 84 5.87 21.17 42.07
C TYR A 84 7.15 21.83 42.58
N VAL A 85 7.84 21.19 43.53
CA VAL A 85 9.13 21.69 44.02
C VAL A 85 10.17 21.73 42.90
N LYS A 86 10.23 20.69 42.06
CA LYS A 86 11.10 20.67 40.87
C LYS A 86 10.76 21.78 39.88
N ASN A 87 9.48 22.01 39.63
CA ASN A 87 9.04 23.07 38.73
C ASN A 87 9.38 24.45 39.29
N PHE A 88 9.20 24.65 40.60
CA PHE A 88 9.58 25.88 41.28
C PHE A 88 11.08 26.16 41.12
N PHE A 89 11.95 25.17 41.37
CA PHE A 89 13.39 25.34 41.15
C PHE A 89 13.75 25.67 39.70
N ARG A 90 13.05 25.10 38.71
CA ARG A 90 13.25 25.45 37.29
C ARG A 90 12.89 26.90 36.98
N ILE A 91 11.79 27.39 37.55
CA ILE A 91 11.36 28.79 37.38
C ILE A 91 12.39 29.72 38.02
N VAL A 92 12.82 29.42 39.24
CA VAL A 92 13.84 30.20 39.95
C VAL A 92 15.16 30.20 39.18
N SER A 93 15.62 29.05 38.66
CA SER A 93 16.85 28.99 37.87
C SER A 93 16.74 29.78 36.57
N ALA A 94 15.59 29.71 35.87
CA ALA A 94 15.36 30.48 34.65
C ALA A 94 15.30 31.99 34.93
N CYS A 95 14.73 32.39 36.06
CA CYS A 95 14.72 33.80 36.48
C CYS A 95 16.13 34.28 36.83
N ALA A 96 16.90 33.48 37.56
CA ALA A 96 18.28 33.80 37.90
C ALA A 96 19.16 33.93 36.66
N GLN A 97 18.99 33.04 35.67
CA GLN A 97 19.68 33.13 34.38
C GLN A 97 19.33 34.41 33.62
N LYS A 98 18.03 34.75 33.51
CA LYS A 98 17.60 36.00 32.87
C LYS A 98 18.15 37.24 33.54
N TRP A 99 18.21 37.25 34.88
CA TRP A 99 18.82 38.36 35.62
C TRP A 99 20.32 38.44 35.36
N GLY A 100 21.04 37.31 35.39
CA GLY A 100 22.46 37.25 35.06
C GLY A 100 22.77 37.75 33.65
N GLU A 101 22.01 37.31 32.64
CA GLU A 101 22.15 37.78 31.25
C GLU A 101 21.91 39.29 31.16
N SER A 102 20.92 39.83 31.90
CA SER A 102 20.64 41.27 31.87
C SER A 102 21.74 42.12 32.49
N GLU A 103 22.41 41.62 33.53
CA GLU A 103 23.56 42.28 34.16
C GLU A 103 24.81 42.15 33.29
N GLU A 104 25.03 40.99 32.68
CA GLU A 104 26.12 40.77 31.72
C GLU A 104 25.98 41.71 30.51
N ILE A 105 24.77 41.87 29.98
CA ILE A 105 24.49 42.83 28.89
C ILE A 105 24.79 44.27 29.31
N LYS A 106 24.46 44.66 30.55
CA LYS A 106 24.79 46.01 31.07
C LYS A 106 26.28 46.20 31.32
N ALA A 107 26.99 45.16 31.76
CA ALA A 107 28.43 45.19 31.93
C ALA A 107 29.18 45.24 30.59
N LEU A 108 28.61 44.62 29.54
CA LEU A 108 29.14 44.62 28.18
C LEU A 108 28.86 45.91 27.40
N ASP A 109 28.04 46.83 27.91
CA ASP A 109 27.78 48.14 27.28
C ASP A 109 29.03 49.05 27.24
N GLY A 110 30.07 48.71 28.01
CA GLY A 110 31.43 49.27 27.90
C GLY A 110 32.38 48.48 26.99
N GLY A 111 31.93 47.36 26.41
CA GLY A 111 32.70 46.46 25.57
C GLY A 111 32.74 46.88 24.09
N LYS A 112 33.78 46.43 23.38
CA LYS A 112 34.15 46.83 22.00
C LYS A 112 33.08 46.53 20.91
N ILE A 113 31.97 45.89 21.26
CA ILE A 113 30.84 45.59 20.38
C ILE A 113 29.61 46.23 21.02
N GLY A 114 29.22 47.42 20.55
CA GLY A 114 28.07 48.14 21.10
C GLY A 114 26.79 47.31 20.99
N ILE A 115 25.95 47.39 22.02
CA ILE A 115 24.66 46.70 22.13
C ILE A 115 23.80 46.78 20.86
N ASN A 116 23.87 47.91 20.15
CA ASN A 116 23.19 48.13 18.87
C ASN A 116 23.60 47.12 17.79
N LYS A 117 24.87 46.72 17.75
CA LYS A 117 25.36 45.70 16.82
C LYS A 117 24.83 44.32 17.17
N TYR A 118 24.72 43.99 18.46
CA TYR A 118 24.10 42.74 18.91
C TYR A 118 22.60 42.71 18.59
N LEU A 119 21.87 43.78 18.88
CA LEU A 119 20.44 43.89 18.56
C LEU A 119 20.18 43.75 17.06
N LYS A 120 20.98 44.44 16.23
CA LYS A 120 20.92 44.31 14.77
C LYS A 120 21.18 42.87 14.32
N LEU A 121 22.23 42.23 14.84
CA LEU A 121 22.54 40.85 14.49
C LEU A 121 21.42 39.89 14.91
N ARG A 122 20.80 40.13 16.07
CA ARG A 122 19.64 39.36 16.55
C ARG A 122 18.41 39.53 15.65
N GLU A 123 18.16 40.74 15.15
CA GLU A 123 17.09 41.00 14.18
C GLU A 123 17.38 40.30 12.84
N GLU A 124 18.61 40.40 12.33
CA GLU A 124 19.06 39.68 11.13
C GLU A 124 18.88 38.15 11.30
N TYR A 125 19.23 37.60 12.47
CA TYR A 125 18.99 36.18 12.77
C TYR A 125 17.51 35.83 12.79
N LYS A 126 16.65 36.67 13.39
CA LYS A 126 15.19 36.45 13.38
C LYS A 126 14.61 36.49 11.97
N GLU A 127 15.07 37.42 11.14
CA GLU A 127 14.66 37.50 9.74
C GLU A 127 15.12 36.29 8.94
N ALA A 128 16.35 35.81 9.16
CA ALA A 128 16.87 34.60 8.52
C ALA A 128 16.06 33.36 8.92
N ILE A 129 15.72 33.21 10.21
CA ILE A 129 14.87 32.12 10.69
C ILE A 129 13.48 32.19 10.03
N LYS A 130 12.88 33.38 9.95
CA LYS A 130 11.58 33.56 9.30
C LYS A 130 11.61 33.19 7.82
N LYS A 131 12.66 33.61 7.09
CA LYS A 131 12.86 33.21 5.68
C LYS A 131 12.99 31.69 5.54
N LEU A 132 13.70 31.04 6.46
CA LEU A 132 13.85 29.59 6.46
C LEU A 132 12.51 28.89 6.72
N GLU A 133 11.70 29.38 7.66
CA GLU A 133 10.36 28.86 7.92
C GLU A 133 9.42 29.02 6.71
N ASP A 134 9.54 30.12 5.97
CA ASP A 134 8.74 30.35 4.76
C ASP A 134 9.16 29.41 3.63
N VAL A 135 10.48 29.17 3.45
CA VAL A 135 11.00 28.16 2.51
C VAL A 135 10.55 26.75 2.88
N ASP A 136 10.60 26.37 4.17
CA ASP A 136 10.12 25.06 4.64
C ASP A 136 8.61 24.87 4.38
N LYS A 137 7.81 25.94 4.53
CA LYS A 137 6.38 25.91 4.18
C LYS A 137 6.16 25.75 2.68
N GLU A 138 6.95 26.43 1.85
CA GLU A 138 6.88 26.26 0.40
C GLU A 138 7.29 24.85 -0.03
N GLU A 139 8.38 24.31 0.52
CA GLU A 139 8.83 22.94 0.25
C GLU A 139 7.75 21.91 0.60
N LYS A 140 7.09 22.05 1.75
CA LYS A 140 5.97 21.19 2.15
C LYS A 140 4.79 21.26 1.18
N LYS A 141 4.48 22.44 0.64
CA LYS A 141 3.46 22.59 -0.41
C LYS A 141 3.87 21.87 -1.69
N TYR A 142 5.10 22.07 -2.16
CA TYR A 142 5.64 21.39 -3.34
C TYR A 142 5.64 19.87 -3.18
N LEU A 143 6.02 19.34 -2.03
CA LEU A 143 5.98 17.91 -1.74
C LEU A 143 4.54 17.35 -1.78
N THR A 144 3.58 18.12 -1.26
CA THR A 144 2.15 17.75 -1.31
C THR A 144 1.62 17.74 -2.74
N GLU A 145 1.94 18.76 -3.54
CA GLU A 145 1.55 18.84 -4.96
C GLU A 145 2.19 17.71 -5.79
N LYS A 146 3.47 17.45 -5.57
CA LYS A 146 4.17 16.31 -6.18
C LYS A 146 3.51 14.98 -5.83
N GLY A 147 3.07 14.81 -4.57
CA GLY A 147 2.30 13.65 -4.13
C GLY A 147 1.00 13.48 -4.92
N LYS A 148 0.22 14.55 -5.08
CA LYS A 148 -1.02 14.55 -5.87
C LYS A 148 -0.76 14.19 -7.34
N LEU A 149 0.23 14.83 -7.96
CA LEU A 149 0.61 14.56 -9.35
C LEU A 149 1.02 13.10 -9.58
N LEU A 150 1.73 12.49 -8.64
CA LEU A 150 2.09 11.07 -8.72
C LEU A 150 0.86 10.16 -8.61
N THR A 151 -0.08 10.50 -7.74
CA THR A 151 -1.36 9.76 -7.63
C THR A 151 -2.17 9.88 -8.93
N ASP A 152 -2.31 11.09 -9.47
CA ASP A 152 -3.03 11.34 -10.72
C ASP A 152 -2.37 10.60 -11.89
N PHE A 153 -1.03 10.66 -11.98
CA PHE A 153 -0.25 9.96 -13.00
C PHE A 153 -0.46 8.44 -12.93
N ASN A 154 -0.46 7.86 -11.74
CA ASN A 154 -0.72 6.43 -11.56
C ASN A 154 -2.16 6.07 -11.95
N GLY A 155 -3.15 6.91 -11.62
CA GLY A 155 -4.54 6.70 -12.05
C GLY A 155 -4.70 6.69 -13.57
N VAL A 156 -4.09 7.67 -14.27
CA VAL A 156 -4.09 7.71 -15.74
C VAL A 156 -3.38 6.48 -16.34
N ARG A 157 -2.29 6.03 -15.72
CA ARG A 157 -1.56 4.84 -16.16
C ARG A 157 -2.39 3.57 -16.01
N GLU A 158 -3.15 3.43 -14.93
CA GLU A 158 -4.07 2.31 -14.72
C GLU A 158 -5.21 2.32 -15.74
N GLU A 159 -5.83 3.48 -16.00
CA GLU A 159 -6.86 3.63 -17.03
C GLU A 159 -6.33 3.26 -18.42
N LEU A 160 -5.11 3.68 -18.74
CA LEU A 160 -4.45 3.34 -20.00
C LEU A 160 -4.23 1.83 -20.13
N ASN A 161 -3.72 1.18 -19.08
CA ASN A 161 -3.51 -0.27 -19.07
C ASN A 161 -4.84 -1.03 -19.23
N GLN A 162 -5.92 -0.54 -18.60
CA GLN A 162 -7.24 -1.12 -18.76
C GLN A 162 -7.73 -1.01 -20.21
N LYS A 163 -7.62 0.16 -20.84
CA LYS A 163 -8.00 0.35 -22.24
C LYS A 163 -7.15 -0.48 -23.21
N ILE A 164 -5.86 -0.66 -22.92
CA ILE A 164 -5.00 -1.56 -23.70
C ILE A 164 -5.51 -3.00 -23.62
N LYS A 165 -5.89 -3.44 -22.42
CA LYS A 165 -6.44 -4.79 -22.21
C LYS A 165 -7.79 -4.96 -22.93
N GLU A 166 -8.72 -4.01 -22.76
CA GLU A 166 -10.01 -4.02 -23.46
C GLU A 166 -9.84 -4.05 -24.98
N ASN A 167 -8.91 -3.27 -25.52
CA ASN A 167 -8.58 -3.31 -26.95
C ASN A 167 -7.96 -4.65 -27.39
N GLY A 168 -7.16 -5.28 -26.53
CA GLY A 168 -6.62 -6.63 -26.75
C GLY A 168 -7.74 -7.66 -26.82
N ASP A 169 -8.62 -7.67 -25.83
CA ASP A 169 -9.77 -8.57 -25.76
C ASP A 169 -10.71 -8.37 -26.97
N LEU A 170 -10.94 -7.12 -27.38
CA LEU A 170 -11.70 -6.78 -28.59
C LEU A 170 -11.01 -7.33 -29.85
N ARG A 171 -9.70 -7.14 -30.01
CA ARG A 171 -8.95 -7.71 -31.15
C ARG A 171 -9.01 -9.22 -31.18
N ASP A 172 -8.88 -9.88 -30.04
CA ASP A 172 -8.96 -11.33 -29.94
C ASP A 172 -10.38 -11.84 -30.27
N SER A 173 -11.42 -11.15 -29.79
CA SER A 173 -12.81 -11.47 -30.14
C SER A 173 -13.09 -11.28 -31.63
N LEU A 174 -12.49 -10.23 -32.22
CA LEU A 174 -12.59 -9.93 -33.64
C LEU A 174 -11.87 -10.99 -34.48
N ALA A 175 -10.66 -11.38 -34.09
CA ALA A 175 -9.89 -12.44 -34.74
C ALA A 175 -10.63 -13.78 -34.71
N ARG A 176 -11.29 -14.13 -33.59
CA ARG A 176 -12.14 -15.33 -33.50
C ARG A 176 -13.38 -15.26 -34.39
N THR A 177 -13.98 -14.09 -34.53
CA THR A 177 -15.16 -13.89 -35.39
C THR A 177 -14.80 -13.98 -36.88
N PHE A 178 -13.57 -13.59 -37.23
CA PHE A 178 -13.05 -13.62 -38.60
C PHE A 178 -12.18 -14.84 -38.90
N ASP A 179 -12.22 -15.88 -38.07
CA ASP A 179 -11.48 -17.11 -38.33
C ASP A 179 -12.09 -17.85 -39.52
N SER A 180 -11.57 -17.54 -40.72
CA SER A 180 -12.00 -18.15 -41.97
C SER A 180 -11.65 -19.63 -42.04
N SER A 181 -10.89 -20.16 -41.06
CA SER A 181 -10.59 -21.59 -40.97
C SER A 181 -11.84 -22.46 -40.84
N ILE A 182 -12.96 -21.89 -40.37
CA ILE A 182 -14.26 -22.58 -40.33
C ILE A 182 -14.69 -23.05 -41.73
N LEU A 183 -14.35 -22.29 -42.78
CA LEU A 183 -14.64 -22.65 -44.17
C LEU A 183 -13.62 -23.61 -44.77
N ASN A 184 -12.51 -23.91 -44.08
CA ASN A 184 -11.46 -24.74 -44.66
C ASN A 184 -11.99 -26.14 -45.01
N GLY A 185 -11.67 -26.60 -46.21
CA GLY A 185 -12.07 -27.90 -46.69
C GLY A 185 -12.42 -27.93 -48.16
N ASN A 186 -12.85 -29.10 -48.61
CA ASN A 186 -13.31 -29.32 -49.98
C ASN A 186 -14.83 -29.19 -50.03
N TRP A 187 -15.32 -28.42 -51.00
CA TRP A 187 -16.71 -28.09 -51.21
C TRP A 187 -17.12 -28.45 -52.63
N LEU A 188 -18.37 -28.89 -52.80
CA LEU A 188 -19.02 -29.01 -54.09
C LEU A 188 -19.96 -27.84 -54.28
N TYR A 189 -19.73 -27.07 -55.33
CA TYR A 189 -20.58 -25.96 -55.73
C TYR A 189 -21.55 -26.39 -56.82
N ASN A 190 -22.83 -26.22 -56.51
CA ASN A 190 -23.91 -26.42 -57.44
C ASN A 190 -24.59 -25.07 -57.68
N SER A 191 -24.59 -24.65 -58.94
CA SER A 191 -25.36 -23.51 -59.44
C SER A 191 -26.36 -24.04 -60.46
N SER A 192 -27.56 -23.45 -60.48
CA SER A 192 -28.65 -23.80 -61.37
C SER A 192 -28.23 -23.71 -62.85
N GLY A 193 -27.79 -24.83 -63.42
CA GLY A 193 -27.44 -24.96 -64.84
C GLY A 193 -26.00 -25.32 -65.17
N LYS A 194 -25.08 -25.46 -64.19
CA LYS A 194 -23.69 -25.89 -64.42
C LYS A 194 -23.35 -27.16 -63.63
N LEU A 195 -22.45 -27.97 -64.21
CA LEU A 195 -21.91 -29.19 -63.59
C LEU A 195 -21.22 -28.87 -62.25
N ASN A 196 -21.36 -29.79 -61.28
CA ASN A 196 -20.81 -29.67 -59.92
C ASN A 196 -19.31 -29.32 -59.97
N GLN A 197 -18.96 -28.12 -59.51
CA GLN A 197 -17.58 -27.64 -59.49
C GLN A 197 -16.96 -27.95 -58.13
N LYS A 198 -15.76 -28.54 -58.11
CA LYS A 198 -15.01 -28.78 -56.88
C LYS A 198 -14.27 -27.51 -56.49
N ILE A 199 -14.41 -27.10 -55.23
CA ILE A 199 -13.72 -25.95 -54.66
C ILE A 199 -12.95 -26.42 -53.44
N LYS A 200 -11.79 -25.83 -53.22
CA LYS A 200 -11.05 -25.95 -51.98
C LYS A 200 -10.90 -24.57 -51.37
N ILE A 201 -11.33 -24.45 -50.12
CA ILE A 201 -11.10 -23.25 -49.33
C ILE A 201 -10.00 -23.57 -48.33
N ASN A 202 -8.97 -22.72 -48.28
CA ASN A 202 -7.87 -22.86 -47.33
C ASN A 202 -7.45 -21.48 -46.80
N ASN A 203 -7.81 -21.20 -45.56
CA ASN A 203 -7.69 -19.92 -44.88
C ASN A 203 -8.37 -18.80 -45.65
N SER A 204 -7.60 -17.95 -46.33
CA SER A 204 -8.09 -16.84 -47.14
C SER A 204 -8.03 -17.15 -48.63
N SER A 205 -7.66 -18.35 -49.06
CA SER A 205 -7.69 -18.72 -50.48
C SER A 205 -8.92 -19.56 -50.82
N TYR A 206 -9.53 -19.21 -51.95
CA TYR A 206 -10.63 -19.94 -52.57
C TYR A 206 -10.11 -20.44 -53.92
N SER A 207 -9.96 -21.75 -54.05
CA SER A 207 -9.43 -22.37 -55.27
C SER A 207 -10.48 -23.22 -55.94
N VAL A 208 -10.75 -22.95 -57.21
CA VAL A 208 -11.50 -23.85 -58.08
C VAL A 208 -10.58 -25.00 -58.49
N LEU A 209 -11.01 -26.25 -58.29
CA LEU A 209 -10.25 -27.43 -58.67
C LEU A 209 -10.72 -27.97 -60.03
N ASP A 210 -9.79 -28.43 -60.85
CA ASP A 210 -10.08 -29.17 -62.07
C ASP A 210 -10.50 -30.63 -61.76
N ASN A 211 -10.74 -31.43 -62.81
CA ASN A 211 -11.10 -32.85 -62.66
C ASN A 211 -10.00 -33.70 -62.01
N ASN A 212 -8.74 -33.26 -62.10
CA ASN A 212 -7.58 -33.93 -61.52
C ASN A 212 -7.29 -33.46 -60.08
N GLY A 213 -8.04 -32.48 -59.57
CA GLY A 213 -7.86 -31.91 -58.24
C GLY A 213 -6.81 -30.80 -58.14
N PHE A 214 -6.30 -30.29 -59.27
CA PHE A 214 -5.37 -29.17 -59.29
C PHE A 214 -6.12 -27.83 -59.28
N PRO A 215 -5.63 -26.82 -58.54
CA PRO A 215 -6.25 -25.49 -58.53
C PRO A 215 -6.07 -24.81 -59.89
N THR A 216 -7.18 -24.42 -60.51
CA THR A 216 -7.22 -23.76 -61.83
C THR A 216 -7.40 -22.26 -61.71
N ILE A 217 -8.19 -21.79 -60.73
CA ILE A 217 -8.37 -20.36 -60.44
C ILE A 217 -8.27 -20.16 -58.94
N VAL A 218 -7.47 -19.18 -58.51
CA VAL A 218 -7.25 -18.84 -57.10
C VAL A 218 -7.78 -17.43 -56.86
N TYR A 219 -8.67 -17.32 -55.89
CA TYR A 219 -9.20 -16.06 -55.40
C TYR A 219 -8.75 -15.85 -53.95
N GLU A 220 -8.41 -14.62 -53.61
CA GLU A 220 -8.21 -14.17 -52.24
C GLU A 220 -9.57 -13.75 -51.64
N MET A 221 -9.99 -14.40 -50.56
CA MET A 221 -11.15 -14.03 -49.77
C MET A 221 -10.80 -12.82 -48.90
N LYS A 222 -11.48 -11.70 -49.12
CA LYS A 222 -11.43 -10.51 -48.26
C LYS A 222 -12.81 -10.20 -47.69
N HIS A 223 -12.82 -9.39 -46.64
CA HIS A 223 -14.04 -8.94 -45.97
C HIS A 223 -14.94 -10.10 -45.55
N PHE A 224 -14.33 -11.18 -45.07
CA PHE A 224 -15.04 -12.31 -44.47
C PHE A 224 -15.83 -11.83 -43.26
N PHE A 225 -17.09 -12.21 -43.13
CA PHE A 225 -17.95 -11.84 -42.01
C PHE A 225 -18.95 -12.96 -41.76
N ILE A 226 -19.03 -13.42 -40.50
CA ILE A 226 -20.05 -14.37 -40.05
C ILE A 226 -20.99 -13.65 -39.09
N LYS A 227 -22.30 -13.71 -39.35
CA LYS A 227 -23.33 -13.25 -38.41
C LYS A 227 -24.47 -14.24 -38.33
N SER A 228 -24.59 -14.89 -37.17
CA SER A 228 -25.55 -15.95 -36.92
C SER A 228 -25.37 -17.10 -37.92
N ASP A 229 -26.28 -17.24 -38.89
CA ASP A 229 -26.21 -18.28 -39.93
C ASP A 229 -25.70 -17.75 -41.27
N TYR A 230 -25.40 -16.46 -41.39
CA TYR A 230 -24.95 -15.84 -42.64
C TYR A 230 -23.43 -15.73 -42.68
N ILE A 231 -22.86 -16.12 -43.81
CA ILE A 231 -21.46 -16.04 -44.16
C ILE A 231 -21.35 -15.15 -45.39
N PHE A 232 -20.60 -14.07 -45.25
CA PHE A 232 -20.31 -13.12 -46.31
C PHE A 232 -18.82 -13.09 -46.56
N PHE A 233 -18.41 -13.08 -47.82
CA PHE A 233 -17.04 -12.76 -48.22
C PHE A 233 -17.02 -12.26 -49.66
N VAL A 234 -15.97 -11.51 -49.96
CA VAL A 234 -15.69 -10.99 -51.30
C VAL A 234 -14.48 -11.71 -51.85
N LEU A 235 -14.62 -12.30 -53.03
CA LEU A 235 -13.52 -12.90 -53.76
C LEU A 235 -12.81 -11.85 -54.61
N PHE A 236 -11.48 -11.82 -54.52
CA PHE A 236 -10.60 -11.02 -55.36
C PHE A 236 -9.68 -11.95 -56.14
N GLU A 237 -9.57 -11.76 -57.44
CA GLU A 237 -8.66 -12.54 -58.28
C GLU A 237 -7.20 -12.09 -58.04
N GLU A 238 -6.28 -13.03 -57.78
CA GLU A 238 -4.87 -12.72 -57.44
C GLU A 238 -4.10 -12.09 -58.61
N GLU A 239 -4.47 -12.40 -59.85
CA GLU A 239 -3.90 -11.81 -61.05
C GLU A 239 -5.01 -11.36 -62.00
N PRO A 240 -5.32 -10.05 -62.10
CA PRO A 240 -6.22 -9.57 -63.13
C PRO A 240 -5.53 -9.77 -64.48
N THR A 241 -5.93 -10.80 -65.22
CA THR A 241 -5.54 -10.90 -66.63
C THR A 241 -6.02 -9.62 -67.31
N PHE A 242 -5.07 -8.86 -67.84
CA PHE A 242 -5.25 -7.53 -68.42
C PHE A 242 -6.44 -7.50 -69.41
N ARG A 243 -7.66 -7.17 -68.95
CA ARG A 243 -8.66 -6.33 -69.66
C ARG A 243 -10.05 -6.20 -69.04
N ASP A 244 -10.45 -6.97 -68.03
CA ASP A 244 -11.81 -6.83 -67.47
C ASP A 244 -11.79 -6.41 -66.00
N ASN A 245 -12.78 -5.58 -65.63
CA ASN A 245 -12.99 -5.06 -64.28
C ASN A 245 -12.83 -6.17 -63.22
N PRO A 246 -12.19 -5.90 -62.06
CA PRO A 246 -12.11 -6.88 -60.98
C PRO A 246 -13.53 -7.32 -60.63
N MET A 247 -13.87 -8.56 -60.98
CA MET A 247 -15.20 -9.08 -60.76
C MET A 247 -15.29 -9.43 -59.27
N SER A 248 -15.80 -8.50 -58.46
CA SER A 248 -16.06 -8.78 -57.05
C SER A 248 -17.25 -9.72 -56.96
N ILE A 249 -16.98 -11.00 -56.73
CA ILE A 249 -18.03 -11.97 -56.54
C ILE A 249 -18.48 -11.90 -55.09
N ILE A 250 -19.70 -11.42 -54.87
CA ILE A 250 -20.30 -11.30 -53.55
C ILE A 250 -21.05 -12.59 -53.24
N HIS A 251 -20.53 -13.37 -52.30
CA HIS A 251 -21.22 -14.53 -51.76
C HIS A 251 -22.01 -14.11 -50.52
N ASN A 252 -23.33 -14.29 -50.55
CA ASN A 252 -24.17 -14.23 -49.36
C ASN A 252 -24.71 -15.63 -49.09
N LEU A 253 -23.98 -16.38 -48.27
CA LEU A 253 -24.27 -17.77 -47.94
C LEU A 253 -24.98 -17.84 -46.60
N ARG A 254 -25.97 -18.72 -46.48
CA ARG A 254 -26.65 -19.08 -45.24
C ARG A 254 -26.36 -20.54 -44.92
N ARG A 255 -26.05 -20.86 -43.66
CA ARG A 255 -25.94 -22.25 -43.22
C ARG A 255 -27.31 -22.92 -43.32
N ASN A 256 -27.39 -23.99 -44.09
CA ASN A 256 -28.59 -24.81 -44.21
C ASN A 256 -28.52 -25.94 -43.18
N ASN A 257 -27.45 -26.76 -43.22
CA ASN A 257 -27.11 -27.77 -42.22
C ASN A 257 -25.59 -27.74 -41.90
N ASP A 258 -25.08 -28.64 -41.05
CA ASP A 258 -23.65 -28.72 -40.69
C ASP A 258 -22.71 -28.90 -41.89
N ASP A 259 -23.18 -29.55 -42.95
CA ASP A 259 -22.41 -29.85 -44.16
C ASP A 259 -22.87 -29.08 -45.40
N SER A 260 -23.76 -28.08 -45.27
CA SER A 260 -24.27 -27.33 -46.42
C SER A 260 -24.49 -25.85 -46.17
N LEU A 261 -24.05 -25.04 -47.12
CA LEU A 261 -24.30 -23.60 -47.20
C LEU A 261 -25.14 -23.33 -48.45
N VAL A 262 -26.16 -22.50 -48.35
CA VAL A 262 -27.05 -22.13 -49.46
C VAL A 262 -27.17 -20.62 -49.49
N GLY A 263 -27.08 -19.99 -50.65
CA GLY A 263 -27.00 -18.55 -50.74
C GLY A 263 -27.29 -18.02 -52.12
N MET A 264 -26.98 -16.74 -52.31
CA MET A 264 -27.08 -16.09 -53.61
C MET A 264 -25.72 -15.61 -54.09
N LEU A 265 -25.45 -15.82 -55.37
CA LEU A 265 -24.30 -15.33 -56.10
C LEU A 265 -24.77 -14.47 -57.26
N ASN A 266 -24.55 -13.15 -57.20
CA ASN A 266 -25.03 -12.22 -58.22
C ASN A 266 -26.53 -12.39 -58.59
N GLY A 267 -27.35 -12.81 -57.61
CA GLY A 267 -28.79 -13.06 -57.79
C GLY A 267 -29.17 -14.49 -58.20
N GLU A 268 -28.22 -15.39 -58.45
CA GLU A 268 -28.46 -16.81 -58.69
C GLU A 268 -28.36 -17.62 -57.39
N GLU A 269 -29.24 -18.59 -57.19
CA GLU A 269 -29.18 -19.48 -56.03
C GLU A 269 -28.01 -20.46 -56.16
N ILE A 270 -27.18 -20.53 -55.12
CA ILE A 270 -26.02 -21.40 -55.06
C ILE A 270 -26.08 -22.29 -53.82
N SER A 271 -25.60 -23.52 -53.94
CA SER A 271 -25.41 -24.40 -52.79
C SER A 271 -24.00 -24.95 -52.77
N LEU A 272 -23.36 -24.89 -51.60
CA LEU A 272 -22.08 -25.50 -51.30
C LEU A 272 -22.34 -26.68 -50.35
N ARG A 273 -21.86 -27.87 -50.71
CA ARG A 273 -21.89 -29.05 -49.84
C ARG A 273 -20.48 -29.48 -49.49
N ARG A 274 -20.21 -29.65 -48.20
CA ARG A 274 -18.91 -30.13 -47.73
C ARG A 274 -18.71 -31.59 -48.14
N VAL A 275 -17.53 -31.90 -48.64
CA VAL A 275 -17.15 -33.26 -49.01
C VAL A 275 -16.33 -33.85 -47.87
N SER A 276 -16.97 -34.64 -47.01
CA SER A 276 -16.26 -35.48 -46.04
C SER A 276 -15.42 -36.49 -46.80
N GLU A 277 -14.10 -36.44 -46.64
CA GLU A 277 -13.07 -37.29 -47.26
C GLU A 277 -13.61 -38.39 -48.18
N VAL A 278 -13.76 -38.04 -49.46
CA VAL A 278 -13.93 -39.06 -50.49
C VAL A 278 -12.58 -39.75 -50.60
N ASN A 279 -12.54 -41.04 -50.28
CA ASN A 279 -11.41 -41.91 -50.59
C ASN A 279 -11.13 -41.79 -52.09
N PHE A 280 -10.13 -40.99 -52.44
CA PHE A 280 -9.60 -40.91 -53.78
C PHE A 280 -8.87 -42.23 -54.06
N LYS A 281 -9.51 -43.10 -54.84
CA LYS A 281 -8.82 -44.17 -55.56
C LYS A 281 -8.33 -43.64 -56.89
#